data_AF-A0A7K6UAG7-F1
#
_entry.id   AF-A0A7K6UAG7-F1
#
_cell.length_a   1.000
_cell.length_b   1.000
_cell.length_c   1.000
_cell.angle_alpha   90.00
_cell.angle_beta   90.00
_cell.angle_gamma   90.00
#
_symmetry.space_group_name_H-M   'P 1'
#
loop_
_entity.id
_entity.type
_entity.pdbx_description
1 polymer ?
#
loop_
_entity_poly.entity_id
_entity_poly.type
_entity_poly.pdbx_seq_one_letter_code
_entity_poly.pdbx_strand_id
1 'polypeptide(L)'
;AGWFRRLLHKPKPSSVESSLNSSSSASSSPSSSSAKSSSSSPSSSLVRSICLSPVSTPDINASGSARWAKSYDVCICHSEVDLELVEELVSYLEAQPESFRCFLQLRDATPGSAVVTELCDAVQNSHCWVMLITPGFLQDPWCKYQMHQALAEAPLANGRTIPVLKDVERKDYPRELRNLYYISMVRKENSFQQIRDTLLRYLQELCRSSTSSTE
;
A
#
# COMPACT_ATOMS: atom_id res chain seq x y z
N ALA A 1 27.91 -1.53 -11.31
CA ALA A 1 28.43 -1.35 -12.68
C ALA A 1 27.25 -0.95 -13.57
N GLY A 2 27.22 0.26 -14.12
CA GLY A 2 25.97 0.91 -14.56
C GLY A 2 25.61 0.74 -16.04
N TRP A 3 24.84 -0.30 -16.38
CA TRP A 3 24.58 -0.71 -17.76
C TRP A 3 23.32 -0.13 -18.46
N PHE A 4 22.47 0.68 -17.81
CA PHE A 4 21.17 1.10 -18.39
C PHE A 4 20.92 2.61 -18.51
N ARG A 5 21.87 3.39 -19.04
CA ARG A 5 21.63 4.82 -19.38
C ARG A 5 21.56 5.12 -20.87
N ARG A 6 20.96 4.24 -21.68
CA ARG A 6 20.65 4.58 -23.08
C ARG A 6 19.27 4.07 -23.43
N LEU A 7 18.51 4.94 -24.10
CA LEU A 7 17.12 4.85 -24.60
C LEU A 7 16.12 5.54 -23.64
N LEU A 8 15.41 6.64 -23.94
CA LEU A 8 15.25 7.55 -25.08
C LEU A 8 14.74 8.90 -24.52
N HIS A 9 15.16 10.02 -25.10
CA HIS A 9 14.67 11.38 -24.77
C HIS A 9 13.86 11.96 -25.93
N LYS A 10 12.81 12.74 -25.56
CA LYS A 10 12.03 13.81 -26.28
C LYS A 10 10.72 13.39 -26.99
N PRO A 11 9.77 14.35 -27.21
CA PRO A 11 9.14 15.29 -26.26
C PRO A 11 7.59 15.42 -26.45
N LYS A 12 6.95 16.21 -25.59
CA LYS A 12 5.50 16.51 -25.46
C LYS A 12 5.06 17.78 -26.26
N PRO A 13 3.75 17.95 -26.55
CA PRO A 13 3.04 19.24 -26.42
C PRO A 13 1.72 19.11 -25.58
N SER A 14 1.46 19.90 -24.52
CA SER A 14 0.64 21.16 -24.43
C SER A 14 -0.82 21.00 -24.90
N SER A 15 -1.92 21.45 -24.28
CA SER A 15 -2.17 22.51 -23.25
C SER A 15 -3.69 22.68 -22.94
N VAL A 16 -4.01 23.52 -21.92
CA VAL A 16 -5.25 24.32 -21.65
C VAL A 16 -6.44 23.60 -20.97
N GLU A 17 -6.81 23.83 -19.69
CA GLU A 17 -7.42 24.99 -18.97
C GLU A 17 -8.95 25.14 -19.17
N SER A 18 -9.74 25.03 -18.09
CA SER A 18 -10.84 25.96 -17.79
C SER A 18 -11.51 25.65 -16.43
N SER A 19 -11.49 26.67 -15.59
CA SER A 19 -12.18 26.87 -14.31
C SER A 19 -13.71 26.91 -14.46
N LEU A 20 -14.45 26.71 -13.36
CA LEU A 20 -15.63 27.52 -13.01
C LEU A 20 -16.05 27.29 -11.54
N ASN A 21 -16.08 28.39 -10.78
CA ASN A 21 -16.70 28.56 -9.47
C ASN A 21 -18.23 28.65 -9.60
N SER A 22 -18.97 28.24 -8.56
CA SER A 22 -20.00 29.10 -7.96
C SER A 22 -20.54 28.51 -6.64
N SER A 23 -20.55 29.40 -5.65
CA SER A 23 -21.09 29.36 -4.30
C SER A 23 -22.62 29.26 -4.20
N SER A 24 -23.13 28.69 -3.10
CA SER A 24 -24.17 29.36 -2.27
C SER A 24 -24.43 28.61 -0.96
N SER A 25 -24.44 29.39 0.12
CA SER A 25 -24.64 29.09 1.54
C SER A 25 -26.11 29.25 2.00
N ALA A 26 -26.32 28.96 3.30
CA ALA A 26 -27.44 29.33 4.20
C ALA A 26 -28.34 28.12 4.58
N SER A 27 -28.23 27.52 5.77
CA SER A 27 -28.54 27.98 7.14
C SER A 27 -30.03 28.00 7.48
N SER A 28 -30.45 27.20 8.47
CA SER A 28 -31.37 27.62 9.54
C SER A 28 -31.75 26.44 10.45
N SER A 29 -31.36 26.52 11.72
CA SER A 29 -32.13 25.98 12.85
C SER A 29 -33.15 27.03 13.30
N PRO A 30 -34.20 26.68 14.06
CA PRO A 30 -34.15 26.91 15.51
C PRO A 30 -34.97 25.92 16.37
N SER A 31 -35.05 26.26 17.65
CA SER A 31 -35.12 25.42 18.85
C SER A 31 -36.52 25.17 19.44
N SER A 32 -36.57 24.16 20.34
CA SER A 32 -37.28 24.08 21.64
C SER A 32 -38.82 24.15 21.73
N SER A 33 -39.43 23.16 22.41
CA SER A 33 -39.92 23.32 23.80
C SER A 33 -40.62 22.07 24.38
N SER A 34 -40.36 21.88 25.67
CA SER A 34 -40.92 21.04 26.75
C SER A 34 -42.39 20.60 26.69
N ALA A 35 -42.72 19.39 27.23
CA ALA A 35 -43.17 19.22 28.61
C ALA A 35 -43.79 17.82 28.93
N LYS A 36 -43.62 17.45 30.21
CA LYS A 36 -44.49 16.62 31.09
C LYS A 36 -44.20 15.13 31.28
N SER A 37 -44.29 14.81 32.56
CA SER A 37 -43.97 13.62 33.33
C SER A 37 -45.11 12.59 33.38
N SER A 38 -44.75 11.31 33.49
CA SER A 38 -45.48 10.36 34.33
C SER A 38 -44.64 9.14 34.69
N SER A 39 -44.74 8.76 35.95
CA SER A 39 -44.13 7.65 36.68
C SER A 39 -44.53 6.25 36.20
N SER A 40 -43.60 5.29 36.27
CA SER A 40 -43.80 3.95 36.88
C SER A 40 -42.54 3.07 36.76
N SER A 41 -42.17 2.44 37.86
CA SER A 41 -41.09 1.44 38.02
C SER A 41 -41.60 0.02 37.68
N PRO A 42 -40.81 -1.05 37.94
CA PRO A 42 -39.64 -1.47 37.20
C PRO A 42 -39.90 -2.85 36.54
N SER A 43 -39.39 -3.10 35.34
CA SER A 43 -39.38 -4.46 34.79
C SER A 43 -37.99 -4.83 34.31
N SER A 44 -37.50 -5.93 34.89
CA SER A 44 -36.29 -6.66 34.58
C SER A 44 -36.12 -6.81 33.06
N SER A 45 -35.33 -5.92 32.47
CA SER A 45 -34.80 -6.11 31.13
C SER A 45 -33.36 -6.55 31.28
N LEU A 46 -33.12 -7.81 30.89
CA LEU A 46 -31.81 -8.38 30.66
C LEU A 46 -30.93 -7.32 30.00
N VAL A 47 -29.85 -6.97 30.68
CA VAL A 47 -28.74 -6.24 30.06
C VAL A 47 -28.31 -7.15 28.92
N ARG A 48 -28.78 -6.85 27.71
CA ARG A 48 -28.24 -7.43 26.49
C ARG A 48 -26.88 -6.78 26.38
N SER A 49 -25.91 -7.40 27.06
CA SER A 49 -24.51 -7.17 26.82
C SER A 49 -24.37 -7.31 25.32
N ILE A 50 -24.15 -6.19 24.63
CA ILE A 50 -23.64 -6.22 23.28
C ILE A 50 -22.24 -6.75 23.49
N CYS A 51 -22.13 -8.08 23.51
CA CYS A 51 -20.89 -8.76 23.31
C CYS A 51 -20.50 -8.35 21.90
N LEU A 52 -19.67 -7.32 21.80
CA LEU A 52 -18.87 -7.09 20.62
C LEU A 52 -18.09 -8.39 20.48
N SER A 53 -18.57 -9.28 19.61
CA SER A 53 -17.83 -10.46 19.22
C SER A 53 -16.41 -9.98 18.97
N PRO A 54 -15.38 -10.54 19.63
CA PRO A 54 -14.02 -10.11 19.39
C PRO A 54 -13.85 -10.16 17.88
N VAL A 55 -13.51 -9.02 17.27
CA VAL A 55 -13.24 -8.94 15.84
C VAL A 55 -12.19 -9.99 15.58
N SER A 56 -12.59 -11.14 15.03
CA SER A 56 -11.67 -12.21 14.73
C SER A 56 -10.65 -11.63 13.77
N THR A 57 -9.41 -11.46 14.23
CA THR A 57 -8.31 -11.13 13.36
C THR A 57 -8.15 -12.34 12.44
N PRO A 58 -8.24 -12.18 11.11
CA PRO A 58 -8.12 -13.29 10.19
C PRO A 58 -6.76 -13.93 10.40
N ASP A 59 -6.73 -15.26 10.55
CA ASP A 59 -5.47 -15.99 10.50
C ASP A 59 -4.98 -16.03 9.05
N ILE A 60 -4.11 -15.08 8.71
CA ILE A 60 -3.55 -14.96 7.36
C ILE A 60 -2.69 -16.18 6.97
N ASN A 61 -2.27 -17.00 7.94
CA ASN A 61 -1.43 -18.17 7.73
C ASN A 61 -2.23 -19.46 7.51
N ALA A 62 -3.55 -19.43 7.66
CA ALA A 62 -4.40 -20.59 7.41
C ALA A 62 -4.22 -21.12 5.98
N SER A 63 -4.24 -22.44 5.78
CA SER A 63 -3.97 -23.08 4.47
C SER A 63 -4.91 -22.62 3.34
N GLY A 64 -6.16 -22.24 3.67
CA GLY A 64 -7.14 -21.70 2.72
C GLY A 64 -7.12 -20.17 2.57
N SER A 65 -6.16 -19.47 3.17
CA SER A 65 -6.07 -18.01 3.15
C SER A 65 -5.84 -17.46 1.73
N ALA A 66 -6.50 -16.34 1.40
CA ALA A 66 -6.28 -15.61 0.15
C ALA A 66 -4.83 -15.15 -0.04
N ARG A 67 -4.04 -15.08 1.05
CA ARG A 67 -2.59 -14.87 1.01
C ARG A 67 -1.89 -15.87 0.08
N TRP A 68 -2.32 -17.12 0.05
CA TRP A 68 -1.66 -18.16 -0.73
C TRP A 68 -2.06 -18.18 -2.21
N ALA A 69 -3.00 -17.34 -2.64
CA ALA A 69 -3.40 -17.21 -4.04
C ALA A 69 -2.28 -16.65 -4.95
N LYS A 70 -1.25 -16.04 -4.35
CA LYS A 70 -0.08 -15.52 -5.06
C LYS A 70 1.22 -16.04 -4.45
N SER A 71 2.28 -16.06 -5.26
CA SER A 71 3.60 -16.54 -4.87
C SER A 71 4.28 -15.63 -3.85
N TYR A 72 4.07 -14.32 -3.97
CA TYR A 72 4.71 -13.32 -3.13
C TYR A 72 3.68 -12.49 -2.37
N ASP A 73 4.03 -12.14 -1.13
CA ASP A 73 3.26 -11.19 -0.35
C ASP A 73 3.60 -9.76 -0.76
N VAL A 74 4.88 -9.50 -1.04
CA VAL A 74 5.37 -8.17 -1.43
C VAL A 74 6.46 -8.25 -2.49
N CYS A 75 6.41 -7.39 -3.49
CA CYS A 75 7.53 -7.12 -4.39
C CYS A 75 8.13 -5.75 -4.07
N ILE A 76 9.46 -5.69 -3.95
CA ILE A 76 10.14 -4.46 -3.54
C ILE A 76 10.81 -3.83 -4.74
N CYS A 77 10.34 -2.65 -5.10
CA CYS A 77 10.89 -1.84 -6.18
C CYS A 77 11.91 -0.86 -5.59
N HIS A 78 13.14 -0.93 -6.09
CA HIS A 78 14.25 -0.13 -5.60
C HIS A 78 15.25 0.17 -6.73
N SER A 79 16.18 1.09 -6.45
CA SER A 79 17.36 1.30 -7.29
C SER A 79 18.49 0.39 -6.84
N GLU A 80 19.37 -0.02 -7.76
CA GLU A 80 20.53 -0.87 -7.47
C GLU A 80 21.42 -0.28 -6.36
N VAL A 81 21.50 1.07 -6.27
CA VAL A 81 22.29 1.76 -5.24
C VAL A 81 21.75 1.60 -3.82
N ASP A 82 20.49 1.20 -3.67
CA ASP A 82 19.81 1.03 -2.38
C ASP A 82 19.73 -0.44 -1.94
N LEU A 83 20.43 -1.35 -2.64
CA LEU A 83 20.32 -2.80 -2.43
C LEU A 83 20.59 -3.20 -0.97
N GLU A 84 21.66 -2.69 -0.34
CA GLU A 84 22.03 -3.03 1.04
C GLU A 84 20.87 -2.75 2.03
N LEU A 85 20.25 -1.58 1.90
CA LEU A 85 19.10 -1.20 2.74
C LEU A 85 17.88 -2.10 2.48
N VAL A 86 17.69 -2.51 1.24
CA VAL A 86 16.57 -3.35 0.83
C VAL A 86 16.75 -4.79 1.31
N GLU A 87 17.97 -5.32 1.26
CA GLU A 87 18.30 -6.64 1.81
C GLU A 87 18.07 -6.67 3.33
N GLU A 88 18.42 -5.60 4.05
CA GLU A 88 18.10 -5.47 5.48
C GLU A 88 16.57 -5.48 5.72
N LEU A 89 15.80 -4.74 4.92
CA LEU A 89 14.34 -4.71 5.02
C LEU A 89 13.74 -6.09 4.75
N VAL A 90 14.19 -6.78 3.70
CA VAL A 90 13.69 -8.11 3.35
C VAL A 90 14.03 -9.13 4.42
N SER A 91 15.26 -9.12 4.90
CA SER A 91 15.69 -9.99 6.01
C SER A 91 14.82 -9.75 7.25
N TYR A 92 14.51 -8.48 7.56
CA TYR A 92 13.60 -8.15 8.65
C TYR A 92 12.19 -8.69 8.43
N LEU A 93 11.61 -8.52 7.23
CA LEU A 93 10.25 -8.97 6.89
C LEU A 93 10.13 -10.49 6.87
N GLU A 94 11.08 -11.19 6.26
CA GLU A 94 11.12 -12.66 6.19
C GLU A 94 11.31 -13.29 7.59
N ALA A 95 11.99 -12.59 8.50
CA ALA A 95 12.19 -13.02 9.89
C ALA A 95 11.00 -12.75 10.83
N GLN A 96 9.95 -12.07 10.37
CA GLN A 96 8.76 -11.85 11.20
C GLN A 96 7.97 -13.14 11.43
N PRO A 97 7.13 -13.23 12.48
CA PRO A 97 6.31 -14.42 12.76
C PRO A 97 5.38 -14.82 11.60
N GLU A 98 4.98 -13.86 10.77
CA GLU A 98 4.16 -14.10 9.58
C GLU A 98 4.97 -14.63 8.39
N SER A 99 6.31 -14.53 8.43
CA SER A 99 7.24 -14.95 7.38
C SER A 99 6.84 -14.44 5.99
N PHE A 100 6.90 -13.13 5.79
CA PHE A 100 6.50 -12.51 4.52
C PHE A 100 7.37 -12.99 3.36
N ARG A 101 6.74 -13.39 2.25
CA ARG A 101 7.41 -13.81 1.02
C ARG A 101 7.71 -12.58 0.17
N CYS A 102 8.96 -12.14 0.18
CA CYS A 102 9.41 -10.96 -0.54
C CYS A 102 10.00 -11.34 -1.90
N PHE A 103 9.69 -10.56 -2.93
CA PHE A 103 10.38 -10.62 -4.22
C PHE A 103 11.38 -9.46 -4.35
N LEU A 104 12.63 -9.80 -4.65
CA LEU A 104 13.70 -8.88 -5.02
C LEU A 104 14.25 -9.25 -6.39
N GLN A 105 14.17 -8.33 -7.35
CA GLN A 105 14.60 -8.60 -8.72
C GLN A 105 16.07 -9.05 -8.83
N LEU A 106 16.98 -8.49 -8.02
CA LEU A 106 18.40 -8.86 -8.09
C LEU A 106 18.72 -10.23 -7.44
N ARG A 107 17.80 -10.77 -6.64
CA ARG A 107 17.96 -12.05 -5.91
C ARG A 107 17.15 -13.18 -6.53
N ASP A 108 15.89 -12.88 -6.86
CA ASP A 108 14.85 -13.88 -7.16
C ASP A 108 14.56 -14.01 -8.66
N ALA A 109 15.04 -13.07 -9.50
CA ALA A 109 14.86 -13.17 -10.94
C ALA A 109 15.68 -14.32 -11.52
N THR A 110 15.08 -15.06 -12.45
CA THR A 110 15.72 -16.22 -13.07
C THR A 110 16.95 -15.81 -13.90
N PRO A 111 18.15 -16.37 -13.66
CA PRO A 111 19.33 -16.04 -14.47
C PRO A 111 19.11 -16.36 -15.96
N GLY A 112 19.38 -15.38 -16.82
CA GLY A 112 19.23 -15.51 -18.27
C GLY A 112 17.81 -15.25 -18.81
N SER A 113 16.82 -14.99 -17.95
CA SER A 113 15.50 -14.55 -18.40
C SER A 113 15.45 -13.05 -18.68
N ALA A 114 14.40 -12.60 -19.36
CA ALA A 114 14.21 -11.20 -19.67
C ALA A 114 13.75 -10.45 -18.41
N VAL A 115 14.58 -9.51 -17.96
CA VAL A 115 14.34 -8.71 -16.74
C VAL A 115 12.96 -8.05 -16.71
N VAL A 116 12.46 -7.61 -17.87
CA VAL A 116 11.13 -7.01 -18.00
C VAL A 116 10.02 -8.03 -17.74
N THR A 117 10.17 -9.26 -18.25
CA THR A 117 9.20 -10.35 -18.04
C THR A 117 9.15 -10.74 -16.57
N GLU A 118 10.31 -10.93 -15.93
CA GLU A 118 10.37 -11.25 -14.50
C GLU A 118 9.70 -10.19 -13.63
N LEU A 119 9.91 -8.90 -13.96
CA LEU A 119 9.27 -7.81 -13.25
C LEU A 119 7.75 -7.84 -13.44
N CYS A 120 7.25 -8.06 -14.66
CA CYS A 120 5.81 -8.18 -14.91
C CYS A 120 5.20 -9.35 -14.13
N ASP A 121 5.87 -10.51 -14.16
CA ASP A 121 5.43 -11.71 -13.46
C ASP A 121 5.45 -11.50 -11.95
N ALA A 122 6.50 -10.89 -11.41
CA ALA A 122 6.61 -10.55 -10.00
C ALA A 122 5.54 -9.54 -9.58
N VAL A 123 5.25 -8.54 -10.43
CA VAL A 123 4.20 -7.56 -10.17
C VAL A 123 2.85 -8.27 -10.05
N GLN A 124 2.48 -9.07 -11.05
CA GLN A 124 1.21 -9.80 -11.07
C GLN A 124 1.09 -10.81 -9.92
N ASN A 125 2.19 -11.53 -9.62
CA ASN A 125 2.25 -12.56 -8.59
C ASN A 125 2.61 -12.02 -7.19
N SER A 126 2.55 -10.70 -6.99
CA SER A 126 2.65 -10.09 -5.66
C SER A 126 1.31 -9.51 -5.21
N HIS A 127 1.03 -9.65 -3.92
CA HIS A 127 -0.14 -9.04 -3.30
C HIS A 127 -0.02 -7.52 -3.23
N CYS A 128 1.16 -7.02 -2.86
CA CYS A 128 1.47 -5.59 -2.79
C CYS A 128 2.90 -5.29 -3.25
N TRP A 129 3.24 -4.01 -3.36
CA TRP A 129 4.53 -3.50 -3.78
C TRP A 129 5.00 -2.39 -2.86
N VAL A 130 6.25 -2.50 -2.42
CA VAL A 130 6.93 -1.45 -1.67
C VAL A 130 7.82 -0.69 -2.63
N MET A 131 7.62 0.63 -2.75
CA MET A 131 8.39 1.51 -3.62
C MET A 131 9.36 2.31 -2.77
N LEU A 132 10.65 1.93 -2.75
CA LEU A 132 11.68 2.66 -2.02
C LEU A 132 12.16 3.87 -2.84
N ILE A 133 11.54 5.02 -2.57
CA ILE A 133 11.77 6.27 -3.29
C ILE A 133 12.92 7.03 -2.63
N THR A 134 14.08 6.93 -3.27
CA THR A 134 15.34 7.61 -2.94
C THR A 134 15.77 8.54 -4.09
N PRO A 135 16.79 9.39 -3.91
CA PRO A 135 17.38 10.12 -5.03
C PRO A 135 17.87 9.20 -6.16
N GLY A 136 18.33 7.99 -5.83
CA GLY A 136 18.72 6.96 -6.80
C GLY A 136 17.52 6.48 -7.62
N PHE A 137 16.43 6.11 -6.93
CA PHE A 137 15.18 5.69 -7.54
C PHE A 137 14.63 6.73 -8.53
N LEU A 138 14.63 8.01 -8.16
CA LEU A 138 14.09 9.08 -9.01
C LEU A 138 14.93 9.34 -10.28
N GLN A 139 16.22 8.99 -10.25
CA GLN A 139 17.15 9.20 -11.36
C GLN A 139 17.27 7.98 -12.28
N ASP A 140 16.82 6.81 -11.81
CA ASP A 140 16.92 5.54 -12.51
C ASP A 140 15.69 5.31 -13.42
N PRO A 141 15.87 5.22 -14.76
CA PRO A 141 14.78 4.87 -15.67
C PRO A 141 14.14 3.52 -15.37
N TRP A 142 14.91 2.56 -14.84
CA TRP A 142 14.40 1.25 -14.48
C TRP A 142 13.43 1.34 -13.31
N CYS A 143 13.74 2.13 -12.28
CA CYS A 143 12.83 2.37 -11.16
C CYS A 143 11.53 3.06 -11.59
N LYS A 144 11.60 3.99 -12.55
CA LYS A 144 10.40 4.58 -13.14
C LYS A 144 9.55 3.54 -13.86
N TYR A 145 10.19 2.64 -14.60
CA TYR A 145 9.50 1.53 -15.27
C TYR A 145 8.82 0.59 -14.25
N GLN A 146 9.53 0.19 -13.18
CA GLN A 146 8.98 -0.59 -12.07
C GLN A 146 7.73 0.08 -11.47
N MET A 147 7.82 1.37 -11.14
CA MET A 147 6.71 2.15 -10.59
C MET A 147 5.51 2.19 -11.54
N HIS A 148 5.74 2.50 -12.82
CA HIS A 148 4.67 2.57 -13.81
C HIS A 148 4.02 1.21 -14.06
N GLN A 149 4.78 0.10 -14.00
CA GLN A 149 4.22 -1.24 -14.10
C GLN A 149 3.30 -1.58 -12.93
N ALA A 150 3.74 -1.34 -11.69
CA ALA A 150 2.89 -1.58 -10.52
C ALA A 150 1.61 -0.73 -10.54
N LEU A 151 1.70 0.52 -10.98
CA LEU A 151 0.54 1.40 -11.14
C LEU A 151 -0.39 0.96 -12.28
N ALA A 152 0.15 0.40 -13.38
CA ALA A 152 -0.67 -0.14 -14.46
C ALA A 152 -1.45 -1.38 -14.00
N GLU A 153 -0.82 -2.24 -13.20
CA GLU A 153 -1.46 -3.42 -12.60
C GLU A 153 -2.55 -3.06 -11.59
N ALA A 154 -2.38 -1.97 -10.83
CA ALA A 154 -3.38 -1.51 -9.86
C ALA A 154 -3.55 0.02 -9.84
N PRO A 155 -4.31 0.60 -10.79
CA PRO A 155 -4.40 2.05 -10.99
C PRO A 155 -5.00 2.84 -9.82
N LEU A 156 -5.91 2.23 -9.05
CA LEU A 156 -6.53 2.85 -7.87
C LEU A 156 -5.74 2.54 -6.58
N ALA A 157 -4.58 1.91 -6.72
CA ALA A 157 -3.73 1.34 -5.69
C ALA A 157 -4.40 0.32 -4.76
N ASN A 158 -5.71 0.37 -4.43
CA ASN A 158 -6.41 -0.56 -3.51
C ASN A 158 -5.59 -0.98 -2.26
N GLY A 159 -4.67 -0.14 -1.77
CA GLY A 159 -3.70 -0.49 -0.72
C GLY A 159 -2.53 -1.39 -1.13
N ARG A 160 -2.44 -1.82 -2.40
CA ARG A 160 -1.37 -2.65 -2.96
C ARG A 160 -0.05 -1.89 -3.15
N THR A 161 -0.03 -0.57 -3.31
CA THR A 161 1.24 0.17 -3.46
C THR A 161 1.58 0.94 -2.19
N ILE A 162 2.77 0.72 -1.64
CA ILE A 162 3.28 1.33 -0.41
C ILE A 162 4.54 2.14 -0.73
N PRO A 163 4.41 3.46 -0.97
CA PRO A 163 5.55 4.35 -1.15
C PRO A 163 6.33 4.56 0.15
N VAL A 164 7.66 4.45 0.10
CA VAL A 164 8.58 4.68 1.21
C VAL A 164 9.62 5.71 0.78
N LEU A 165 9.61 6.90 1.38
CA LEU A 165 10.52 8.00 1.00
C LEU A 165 11.73 8.01 1.93
N LYS A 166 12.94 8.00 1.35
CA LYS A 166 14.19 8.17 2.07
C LYS A 166 15.02 9.27 1.39
N ASP A 167 15.42 10.29 2.15
CA ASP A 167 16.26 11.40 1.68
C ASP A 167 15.70 12.13 0.44
N VAL A 168 14.36 12.19 0.32
CA VAL A 168 13.65 12.85 -0.79
C VAL A 168 12.72 13.92 -0.23
N GLU A 169 12.79 15.12 -0.79
CA GLU A 169 11.85 16.19 -0.47
C GLU A 169 10.47 15.93 -1.08
N ARG A 170 9.39 16.38 -0.40
CA ARG A 170 8.02 16.22 -0.88
C ARG A 170 7.78 16.78 -2.29
N LYS A 171 8.52 17.81 -2.70
CA LYS A 171 8.39 18.44 -4.03
C LYS A 171 8.81 17.49 -5.16
N ASP A 172 9.74 16.59 -4.87
CA ASP A 172 10.34 15.64 -5.81
C ASP A 172 9.60 14.29 -5.82
N TYR A 173 8.59 14.14 -4.95
CA TYR A 173 7.74 12.95 -4.92
C TYR A 173 7.00 12.75 -6.27
N PRO A 174 7.04 11.53 -6.85
CA PRO A 174 6.43 11.25 -8.14
C PRO A 174 4.97 11.68 -8.20
N ARG A 175 4.59 12.34 -9.29
CA ARG A 175 3.23 12.92 -9.42
C ARG A 175 2.17 11.85 -9.46
N GLU A 176 2.55 10.70 -10.01
CA GLU A 176 1.76 9.49 -10.14
C GLU A 176 1.37 8.89 -8.77
N LEU A 177 2.18 9.14 -7.73
CA LEU A 177 1.95 8.61 -6.38
C LEU A 177 1.38 9.65 -5.41
N ARG A 178 1.12 10.90 -5.85
CA ARG A 178 0.69 12.02 -4.98
C ARG A 178 -0.56 11.76 -4.15
N ASN A 179 -1.45 10.92 -4.64
CA ASN A 179 -2.69 10.57 -3.96
C ASN A 179 -2.53 9.38 -3.00
N LEU A 180 -1.32 8.82 -2.91
CA LEU A 180 -1.00 7.71 -2.01
C LEU A 180 -0.31 8.25 -0.77
N TYR A 181 -0.75 7.74 0.38
CA TYR A 181 -0.03 7.92 1.63
C TYR A 181 1.34 7.25 1.52
N TYR A 182 2.37 7.88 2.08
CA TYR A 182 3.73 7.38 2.05
C TYR A 182 4.32 7.25 3.45
N ILE A 183 5.24 6.31 3.61
CA ILE A 183 6.04 6.14 4.82
C ILE A 183 7.29 7.00 4.69
N SER A 184 7.54 7.88 5.65
CA SER A 184 8.77 8.68 5.70
C SER A 184 9.86 7.90 6.44
N MET A 185 10.95 7.56 5.76
CA MET A 185 12.09 6.87 6.34
C MET A 185 13.09 7.85 6.93
N VAL A 186 12.89 8.17 8.21
CA VAL A 186 13.84 8.96 9.02
C VAL A 186 14.82 8.04 9.76
N ARG A 187 14.33 6.91 10.26
CA ARG A 187 15.12 5.86 10.95
C ARG A 187 14.68 4.50 10.42
N LYS A 188 15.64 3.63 10.11
CA LYS A 188 15.39 2.33 9.46
C LYS A 188 14.41 1.47 10.27
N GLU A 189 14.63 1.34 11.58
CA GLU A 189 13.90 0.41 12.45
C GLU A 189 12.41 0.74 12.52
N ASN A 190 12.09 2.02 12.74
CA ASN A 190 10.70 2.49 12.81
C ASN A 190 9.99 2.32 11.46
N SER A 191 10.68 2.57 10.36
CA SER A 191 10.12 2.44 9.03
C SER A 191 9.91 0.99 8.62
N PHE A 192 10.82 0.09 8.99
CA PHE A 192 10.66 -1.36 8.74
C PHE A 192 9.43 -1.90 9.48
N GLN A 193 9.25 -1.50 10.73
CA GLN A 193 8.05 -1.84 11.50
C GLN A 193 6.78 -1.28 10.84
N GLN A 194 6.78 -0.02 10.41
CA GLN A 194 5.63 0.58 9.73
C GLN A 194 5.29 -0.11 8.41
N ILE A 195 6.31 -0.53 7.64
CA ILE A 195 6.12 -1.31 6.41
C ILE A 195 5.46 -2.65 6.75
N ARG A 196 6.02 -3.40 7.70
CA ARG A 196 5.44 -4.67 8.17
C ARG A 196 3.99 -4.51 8.62
N ASP A 197 3.69 -3.53 9.47
CA ASP A 197 2.34 -3.30 9.99
C ASP A 197 1.36 -2.89 8.88
N THR A 198 1.85 -2.26 7.82
CA THR A 198 1.04 -1.92 6.63
C THR A 198 0.79 -3.18 5.79
N LEU A 199 1.80 -4.01 5.57
CA LEU A 199 1.67 -5.30 4.88
C LEU A 199 0.69 -6.23 5.59
N LEU A 200 0.83 -6.36 6.91
CA LEU A 200 -0.02 -7.21 7.73
C LEU A 200 -1.50 -6.77 7.64
N ARG A 201 -1.75 -5.47 7.80
CA ARG A 201 -3.11 -4.91 7.68
C ARG A 201 -3.70 -5.16 6.29
N TYR A 202 -2.90 -4.97 5.23
CA TYR A 202 -3.33 -5.24 3.87
C TYR A 202 -3.71 -6.72 3.69
N LEU A 203 -2.86 -7.66 4.12
CA LEU A 203 -3.15 -9.10 3.99
C LEU A 203 -4.36 -9.53 4.82
N GLN A 204 -4.55 -8.96 6.01
CA GLN A 204 -5.75 -9.20 6.82
C GLN A 204 -7.01 -8.73 6.10
N GLU A 205 -7.01 -7.52 5.54
CA GLU A 205 -8.14 -7.00 4.79
C GLU A 205 -8.43 -7.83 3.54
N LEU A 206 -7.38 -8.23 2.81
CA LEU A 206 -7.49 -9.16 1.68
C LEU A 206 -8.21 -10.45 2.09
N CYS A 207 -7.81 -11.06 3.21
CA CYS A 207 -8.45 -12.28 3.70
C CYS A 207 -9.92 -12.05 4.08
N ARG A 208 -10.25 -10.94 4.75
CA ARG A 208 -11.65 -10.59 5.10
C ARG A 208 -12.53 -10.40 3.88
N SER A 209 -12.03 -9.68 2.88
CA SER A 209 -12.79 -9.41 1.65
C SER A 209 -13.06 -10.69 0.84
N SER A 210 -12.11 -11.63 0.86
CA SER A 210 -12.26 -12.92 0.18
C SER A 210 -13.37 -13.80 0.79
N THR A 211 -13.49 -13.83 2.12
CA THR A 211 -14.54 -14.61 2.81
C THR A 211 -15.93 -14.03 2.58
N SER A 212 -16.05 -12.70 2.46
CA SER A 212 -17.34 -12.04 2.23
C SER A 212 -17.89 -12.19 0.80
N SER A 213 -17.04 -12.58 -0.15
CA SER A 213 -17.45 -12.77 -1.56
C SER A 213 -17.96 -14.19 -1.84
N THR A 214 -17.77 -15.11 -0.88
CA THR A 214 -18.15 -16.53 -1.00
C THR A 214 -19.42 -16.91 -0.24
N GLU A 215 -20.04 -15.97 0.48
CA GLU A 215 -21.37 -16.11 1.10
C GLU A 215 -22.45 -15.42 0.23
#